data_AF-A0A8T4TD12-F1
#
_entry.id   AF-A0A8T4TD12-F1
#
_cell.length_a   1.000
_cell.length_b   1.000
_cell.length_c   1.000
_cell.angle_alpha   90.00
_cell.angle_beta   90.00
_cell.angle_gamma   90.00
#
_symmetry.space_group_name_H-M   'P 1'
#
loop_
_entity.id
_entity.type
_entity.pdbx_description
1 polymer ?
#
loop_
_entity_poly.entity_id
_entity_poly.type
_entity_poly.pdbx_seq_one_letter_code
_entity_poly.pdbx_strand_id
1 'polypeptide(L)'
;MKEDIILKYTLQNAVKFKGKANPGAVLGKILQENPKLKAKIRELTKKISEVVSKVNQLSVPEQETQLLAFTFKKQRKKERDLFSILRIKGKVRTAFPPGPEKYPHLGHAKALVLNYELAKRHKGGFYLRFEDTNPGLVKKEYYEIMLDNFSWLGVKWDKLQYASDNMELFYSYAKKLLEKEKAYVCHCSKESISDSRLKSIECECRKDNISWSDFLKKKKGILRLKGDMGHKNTTMRDPTLFRFVNTKHARQGSRYSLWPNYDFQNAVMDGHFKITHRLRSKEFELRAELQQYLQKLLNLHQTKTYEFGRLNLEGVESSGRIIREKINNKELLGWDDPRLTTIVALRRRGFLAQAIYDFVLSTGISKAESTLAWDDLIAKNKKILDPIAHRYFFVENPKKIKIKNAPHVKASAPLHPDHPEKGFRVFNTADEFYIQDDLEKDSIYRFMHLFNFKKLEFVSEELDPRLDAKMIHWLPAAKDLVNVEVVMPDASVKKGLGEPLLREVKVGDVVQGERFGFMKLDKKEKDKLKFYFTHR
;
A
#
# COMPACT_ATOMS: atom_id res chain seq x y z
N MET A 1 38.34 17.91 4.29
CA MET A 1 37.72 16.98 3.31
C MET A 1 37.91 15.58 3.88
N LYS A 2 36.89 14.72 3.91
CA LYS A 2 37.11 13.34 4.36
C LYS A 2 37.99 12.65 3.32
N GLU A 3 39.12 12.08 3.73
CA GLU A 3 40.03 11.31 2.86
C GLU A 3 39.25 10.23 2.07
N ASP A 4 38.17 9.71 2.66
CA ASP A 4 37.14 8.86 2.04
C ASP A 4 36.68 9.31 0.64
N ILE A 5 36.55 10.62 0.38
CA ILE A 5 36.06 11.12 -0.92
C ILE A 5 37.14 11.01 -2.00
N ILE A 6 38.38 11.35 -1.63
CA ILE A 6 39.53 11.23 -2.53
C ILE A 6 39.74 9.76 -2.85
N LEU A 7 39.74 8.90 -1.82
CA LEU A 7 39.88 7.46 -1.98
C LEU A 7 38.78 6.85 -2.87
N LYS A 8 37.52 7.21 -2.64
CA LYS A 8 36.40 6.76 -3.49
C LYS A 8 36.60 7.10 -4.96
N TYR A 9 36.90 8.36 -5.29
CA TYR A 9 37.06 8.77 -6.70
C TYR A 9 38.32 8.18 -7.33
N THR A 10 39.39 8.02 -6.56
CA THR A 10 40.58 7.31 -7.01
C THR A 10 40.27 5.85 -7.32
N LEU A 11 39.57 5.11 -6.45
CA LEU A 11 39.17 3.72 -6.69
C LEU A 11 38.24 3.58 -7.91
N GLN A 12 37.26 4.47 -8.06
CA GLN A 12 36.38 4.49 -9.24
C GLN A 12 37.16 4.70 -10.54
N ASN A 13 38.15 5.58 -10.50
CA ASN A 13 39.00 5.85 -11.65
C ASN A 13 39.91 4.65 -11.94
N ALA A 14 40.55 4.07 -10.92
CA ALA A 14 41.43 2.91 -11.06
C ALA A 14 40.71 1.69 -11.65
N VAL A 15 39.54 1.33 -11.12
CA VAL A 15 38.72 0.20 -11.62
C VAL A 15 38.31 0.45 -13.09
N LYS A 16 37.87 1.67 -13.41
CA LYS A 16 37.50 2.04 -14.78
C LYS A 16 38.67 1.91 -15.77
N PHE A 17 39.90 2.16 -15.31
CA PHE A 17 41.12 2.12 -16.12
C PHE A 17 42.02 0.93 -15.78
N LYS A 18 41.40 -0.23 -15.46
CA LYS A 18 42.08 -1.54 -15.29
C LYS A 18 43.28 -1.50 -14.32
N GLY A 19 43.09 -0.86 -13.17
CA GLY A 19 44.07 -0.82 -12.09
C GLY A 19 44.86 0.49 -11.97
N LYS A 20 44.72 1.43 -12.92
CA LYS A 20 45.51 2.67 -12.96
C LYS A 20 44.66 3.94 -12.86
N ALA A 21 44.67 4.58 -11.70
CA ALA A 21 44.08 5.91 -11.52
C ALA A 21 44.97 7.02 -12.06
N ASN A 22 44.34 8.03 -12.68
CA ASN A 22 44.96 9.25 -13.15
C ASN A 22 44.68 10.42 -12.18
N PRO A 23 45.70 11.07 -11.61
CA PRO A 23 45.52 12.18 -10.67
C PRO A 23 44.72 13.37 -11.22
N GLY A 24 44.91 13.72 -12.48
CA GLY A 24 44.19 14.82 -13.14
C GLY A 24 42.70 14.54 -13.32
N ALA A 25 42.35 13.30 -13.69
CA ALA A 25 40.96 12.87 -13.81
C ALA A 25 40.24 12.87 -12.46
N VAL A 26 40.92 12.41 -11.40
CA VAL A 26 40.39 12.42 -10.02
C VAL A 26 40.19 13.86 -9.53
N LEU A 27 41.17 14.74 -9.75
CA LEU A 27 41.08 16.16 -9.40
C LEU A 27 39.90 16.85 -10.12
N GLY A 28 39.76 16.62 -11.44
CA GLY A 28 38.66 17.15 -12.22
C GLY A 28 37.30 16.72 -11.69
N LYS A 29 37.16 15.45 -11.29
CA LYS A 29 35.91 14.91 -10.73
C LYS A 29 35.57 15.53 -9.37
N ILE A 30 36.56 15.70 -8.49
CA ILE A 30 36.36 16.32 -7.17
C ILE A 30 35.97 17.79 -7.30
N LEU A 31 36.59 18.54 -8.22
CA LEU A 31 36.27 19.95 -8.45
C LEU A 31 34.90 20.14 -9.10
N GLN A 32 34.46 19.21 -9.94
CA GLN A 32 33.10 19.22 -10.51
C GLN A 32 32.03 19.13 -9.43
N GLU A 33 32.23 18.30 -8.41
CA GLU A 33 31.25 18.10 -7.34
C GLU A 33 31.34 19.13 -6.21
N ASN A 34 32.51 19.74 -6.02
CA ASN A 34 32.68 20.80 -5.02
C ASN A 34 33.61 21.92 -5.53
N PRO A 35 33.06 22.86 -6.32
CA PRO A 35 33.82 23.97 -6.92
C PRO A 35 34.54 24.87 -5.91
N LYS A 36 34.07 24.93 -4.66
CA LYS A 36 34.67 25.73 -3.58
C LYS A 36 36.09 25.26 -3.20
N LEU A 37 36.46 24.04 -3.58
CA LEU A 37 37.79 23.48 -3.30
C LEU A 37 38.90 24.03 -4.21
N LYS A 38 38.55 24.79 -5.26
CA LYS A 38 39.52 25.43 -6.15
C LYS A 38 40.52 26.33 -5.40
N ALA A 39 40.09 26.93 -4.29
CA ALA A 39 40.95 27.74 -3.41
C ALA A 39 42.06 26.94 -2.68
N LYS A 40 41.95 25.60 -2.61
CA LYS A 40 42.92 24.72 -1.93
C LYS A 40 43.59 23.72 -2.88
N ILE A 41 43.72 24.09 -4.16
CA ILE A 41 44.14 23.16 -5.21
C ILE A 41 45.52 22.54 -4.96
N ARG A 42 46.49 23.30 -4.43
CA ARG A 42 47.85 22.80 -4.15
C ARG A 42 47.84 21.68 -3.09
N GLU A 43 47.08 21.88 -2.00
CA GLU A 43 46.94 20.88 -0.93
C GLU A 43 46.17 19.64 -1.43
N LEU A 44 45.14 19.86 -2.26
CA LEU A 44 44.32 18.80 -2.83
C LEU A 44 45.11 17.92 -3.81
N THR A 45 45.90 18.52 -4.70
CA THR A 45 46.74 17.77 -5.65
C THR A 45 47.74 16.88 -4.93
N LYS A 46 48.38 17.37 -3.85
CA LYS A 46 49.31 16.56 -3.04
C LYS A 46 48.62 15.32 -2.45
N LYS A 47 47.45 15.51 -1.83
CA LYS A 47 46.66 14.41 -1.25
C LYS A 47 46.16 13.41 -2.30
N ILE A 48 45.73 13.90 -3.47
CA ILE A 48 45.30 13.02 -4.58
C ILE A 48 46.48 12.16 -5.05
N SER A 49 47.66 12.74 -5.24
CA SER A 49 48.85 11.99 -5.67
C SER A 49 49.22 10.88 -4.66
N GLU A 50 49.17 11.18 -3.36
CA GLU A 50 49.42 10.19 -2.30
C GLU A 50 48.41 9.04 -2.34
N VAL A 51 47.13 9.34 -2.51
CA VAL A 51 46.06 8.32 -2.57
C VAL A 51 46.13 7.52 -3.88
N VAL A 52 46.40 8.16 -5.02
CA VAL A 52 46.58 7.48 -6.32
C VAL A 52 47.75 6.51 -6.26
N SER A 53 48.87 6.91 -5.65
CA SER A 53 50.03 6.03 -5.47
C SER A 53 49.67 4.76 -4.68
N LYS A 54 48.92 4.90 -3.58
CA LYS A 54 48.45 3.77 -2.77
C LYS A 54 47.46 2.87 -3.51
N VAL A 55 46.48 3.45 -4.20
CA VAL A 55 45.46 2.67 -4.91
C VAL A 55 46.05 1.91 -6.10
N ASN A 56 47.00 2.51 -6.83
CA ASN A 56 47.64 1.86 -7.97
C ASN A 56 48.57 0.69 -7.58
N GLN A 57 48.91 0.54 -6.30
CA GLN A 57 49.65 -0.61 -5.77
C GLN A 57 48.73 -1.82 -5.44
N LEU A 58 47.41 -1.60 -5.40
CA LEU A 58 46.43 -2.67 -5.15
C LEU A 58 46.12 -3.43 -6.43
N SER A 59 45.80 -4.73 -6.30
CA SER A 59 45.25 -5.51 -7.39
C SER A 59 43.83 -5.05 -7.77
N VAL A 60 43.41 -5.30 -9.01
CA VAL A 60 42.06 -4.93 -9.48
C VAL A 60 40.95 -5.51 -8.59
N PRO A 61 40.99 -6.78 -8.15
CA PRO A 61 39.99 -7.33 -7.23
C PRO A 61 39.96 -6.62 -5.86
N GLU A 62 41.11 -6.20 -5.32
CA GLU A 62 41.17 -5.44 -4.06
C GLU A 62 40.60 -4.03 -4.23
N GLN A 63 40.86 -3.38 -5.38
CA GLN A 63 40.26 -2.08 -5.71
C GLN A 63 38.74 -2.18 -5.81
N GLU A 64 38.21 -3.22 -6.46
CA GLU A 64 36.77 -3.48 -6.56
C GLU A 64 36.14 -3.75 -5.18
N THR A 65 36.81 -4.55 -4.34
CA THR A 65 36.39 -4.86 -2.96
C THR A 65 36.33 -3.59 -2.10
N GLN A 66 37.36 -2.74 -2.16
CA GLN A 66 37.37 -1.47 -1.42
C GLN A 66 36.34 -0.49 -1.97
N LEU A 67 36.13 -0.47 -3.30
CA LEU A 67 35.10 0.36 -3.93
C LEU A 67 33.69 -0.05 -3.48
N LEU A 68 33.43 -1.36 -3.36
CA LEU A 68 32.16 -1.90 -2.84
C LEU A 68 31.84 -1.36 -1.44
N ALA A 69 32.83 -1.19 -0.56
CA ALA A 69 32.63 -0.60 0.76
C ALA A 69 32.10 0.86 0.70
N PHE A 70 32.43 1.61 -0.34
CA PHE A 70 31.86 2.94 -0.60
C PHE A 70 30.45 2.89 -1.21
N THR A 71 30.13 1.81 -1.94
CA THR A 71 28.79 1.55 -2.49
C THR A 71 27.79 1.21 -1.37
N PHE A 72 28.24 0.49 -0.33
CA PHE A 72 27.44 0.20 0.87
C PHE A 72 27.26 1.39 1.83
N LYS A 73 28.16 2.39 1.80
CA LYS A 73 27.90 3.72 2.39
C LYS A 73 26.95 4.54 1.50
N LYS A 74 25.76 4.01 1.23
CA LYS A 74 24.64 4.80 0.71
C LYS A 74 24.46 5.97 1.68
N GLN A 75 24.73 7.20 1.23
CA GLN A 75 24.40 8.39 2.02
C GLN A 75 22.96 8.18 2.49
N ARG A 76 22.75 8.03 3.80
CA ARG A 76 21.41 8.14 4.40
C ARG A 76 20.92 9.51 3.98
N LYS A 77 20.14 9.58 2.91
CA LYS A 77 19.30 10.73 2.61
C LYS A 77 18.58 10.94 3.93
N LYS A 78 18.84 12.05 4.64
CA LYS A 78 18.11 12.38 5.86
C LYS A 78 16.64 12.18 5.51
N GLU A 79 16.00 11.15 6.08
CA GLU A 79 14.58 10.95 5.92
C GLU A 79 13.93 12.25 6.38
N ARG A 80 13.41 13.00 5.41
CA ARG A 80 12.68 14.22 5.74
C ARG A 80 11.45 13.74 6.50
N ASP A 81 11.28 14.23 7.72
CA ASP A 81 10.09 13.94 8.51
C ASP A 81 8.86 14.37 7.71
N LEU A 82 8.06 13.40 7.29
CA LEU A 82 6.84 13.57 6.52
C LEU A 82 5.90 14.63 7.09
N PHE A 83 5.80 14.72 8.43
CA PHE A 83 4.84 15.59 9.10
C PHE A 83 5.39 16.98 9.41
N SER A 84 6.70 17.21 9.20
CA SER A 84 7.34 18.51 9.44
C SER A 84 6.72 19.64 8.63
N ILE A 85 6.16 19.34 7.44
CA ILE A 85 5.45 20.29 6.59
C ILE A 85 4.20 20.88 7.27
N LEU A 86 3.59 20.15 8.21
CA LEU A 86 2.38 20.57 8.91
C LEU A 86 2.68 21.55 10.06
N ARG A 87 3.95 21.62 10.51
CA ARG A 87 4.42 22.51 11.60
C ARG A 87 3.61 22.42 12.89
N ILE A 88 3.13 21.22 13.22
CA ILE A 88 2.31 20.97 14.42
C ILE A 88 3.21 20.93 15.66
N LYS A 89 2.74 21.50 16.78
CA LYS A 89 3.42 21.48 18.09
C LYS A 89 2.50 20.89 19.15
N GLY A 90 3.07 20.23 20.16
CA GLY A 90 2.34 19.68 21.31
C GLY A 90 1.72 18.30 21.05
N LYS A 91 0.86 17.85 21.98
CA LYS A 91 0.14 16.56 21.89
C LYS A 91 -0.94 16.64 20.82
N VAL A 92 -1.04 15.59 19.99
CA VAL A 92 -2.03 15.51 18.91
C VAL A 92 -3.01 14.37 19.16
N ARG A 93 -4.30 14.68 19.18
CA ARG A 93 -5.37 13.69 19.03
C ARG A 93 -5.89 13.68 17.60
N THR A 94 -5.85 12.54 16.94
CA THR A 94 -6.42 12.32 15.60
C THR A 94 -7.54 11.28 15.65
N ALA A 95 -8.36 11.25 14.60
CA ALA A 95 -9.33 10.19 14.38
C ALA A 95 -9.33 9.77 12.91
N PHE A 96 -9.46 8.47 12.65
CA PHE A 96 -9.78 7.95 11.33
C PHE A 96 -11.23 7.46 11.32
N PRO A 97 -12.10 8.06 10.50
CA PRO A 97 -13.53 7.81 10.59
C PRO A 97 -14.12 7.04 9.39
N PRO A 98 -13.85 5.73 9.21
CA PRO A 98 -14.32 5.00 8.03
C PRO A 98 -15.83 4.74 8.07
N GLY A 99 -16.49 4.87 6.92
CA GLY A 99 -17.85 4.35 6.72
C GLY A 99 -17.81 2.82 6.55
N PRO A 100 -18.52 2.04 7.39
CA PRO A 100 -18.53 0.57 7.30
C PRO A 100 -19.50 0.10 6.21
N GLU A 101 -19.22 0.47 4.96
CA GLU A 101 -20.09 0.24 3.80
C GLU A 101 -19.44 -0.60 2.70
N LYS A 102 -18.12 -0.80 2.76
CA LYS A 102 -17.33 -1.54 1.75
C LYS A 102 -16.05 -2.08 2.37
N TYR A 103 -15.35 -2.94 1.65
CA TYR A 103 -14.05 -3.43 2.10
C TYR A 103 -13.00 -2.31 2.04
N PRO A 104 -12.05 -2.25 2.99
CA PRO A 104 -11.02 -1.22 2.99
C PRO A 104 -10.04 -1.43 1.83
N HIS A 105 -9.46 -0.33 1.34
CA HIS A 105 -8.56 -0.28 0.18
C HIS A 105 -7.40 0.67 0.44
N LEU A 106 -6.43 0.76 -0.47
CA LEU A 106 -5.21 1.58 -0.29
C LEU A 106 -5.49 3.04 0.11
N GLY A 107 -6.52 3.67 -0.46
CA GLY A 107 -6.97 4.99 0.00
C GLY A 107 -7.35 5.07 1.48
N HIS A 108 -8.03 4.05 2.02
CA HIS A 108 -8.30 3.93 3.45
C HIS A 108 -7.01 3.72 4.24
N ALA A 109 -6.11 2.86 3.75
CA ALA A 109 -4.82 2.62 4.39
C ALA A 109 -4.00 3.92 4.51
N LYS A 110 -3.98 4.78 3.48
CA LYS A 110 -3.32 6.09 3.53
C LYS A 110 -3.91 6.98 4.63
N ALA A 111 -5.22 7.16 4.64
CA ALA A 111 -5.88 7.98 5.66
C ALA A 111 -5.66 7.44 7.09
N LEU A 112 -5.79 6.13 7.27
CA LEU A 112 -5.57 5.43 8.53
C LEU A 112 -4.14 5.63 9.04
N VAL A 113 -3.15 5.27 8.23
CA VAL A 113 -1.73 5.28 8.61
C VAL A 113 -1.25 6.71 8.87
N LEU A 114 -1.64 7.69 8.05
CA LEU A 114 -1.24 9.08 8.26
C LEU A 114 -1.78 9.66 9.57
N ASN A 115 -3.05 9.41 9.92
CA ASN A 115 -3.61 9.89 11.18
C ASN A 115 -3.00 9.16 12.38
N TYR A 116 -2.77 7.86 12.26
CA TYR A 116 -2.14 7.05 13.30
C TYR A 116 -0.70 7.51 13.59
N GLU A 117 0.11 7.65 12.54
CA GLU A 117 1.51 8.08 12.67
C GLU A 117 1.63 9.51 13.19
N LEU A 118 0.73 10.42 12.79
CA LEU A 118 0.71 11.77 13.33
C LEU A 118 0.48 11.76 14.86
N ALA A 119 -0.53 11.03 15.34
CA ALA A 119 -0.80 10.93 16.77
C ALA A 119 0.37 10.28 17.54
N LYS A 120 0.91 9.18 17.01
CA LYS A 120 2.03 8.44 17.60
C LYS A 120 3.29 9.29 17.73
N ARG A 121 3.68 10.04 16.69
CA ARG A 121 4.85 10.94 16.72
C ARG A 121 4.72 12.05 17.76
N HIS A 122 3.50 12.53 17.97
CA HIS A 122 3.20 13.56 18.96
C HIS A 122 2.85 12.99 20.35
N LYS A 123 3.06 11.68 20.58
CA LYS A 123 2.72 10.99 21.85
C LYS A 123 1.30 11.32 22.32
N GLY A 124 0.38 11.41 21.37
CA GLY A 124 -1.01 11.74 21.60
C GLY A 124 -1.92 10.53 21.43
N GLY A 125 -3.16 10.74 20.98
CA GLY A 125 -4.16 9.68 20.90
C GLY A 125 -4.75 9.50 19.50
N PHE A 126 -4.94 8.26 19.08
CA PHE A 126 -5.52 7.88 17.80
C PHE A 126 -6.85 7.14 18.01
N TYR A 127 -7.94 7.69 17.49
CA TYR A 127 -9.27 7.09 17.59
C TYR A 127 -9.70 6.47 16.26
N LEU A 128 -10.14 5.22 16.29
CA LEU A 128 -10.85 4.61 15.16
C LEU A 128 -12.35 4.83 15.38
N ARG A 129 -13.02 5.50 14.45
CA ARG A 129 -14.44 5.87 14.59
C ARG A 129 -15.28 5.42 13.40
N PHE A 130 -16.11 4.41 13.55
CA PHE A 130 -17.03 4.06 12.47
C PHE A 130 -18.10 5.13 12.27
N GLU A 131 -18.23 5.61 11.04
CA GLU A 131 -19.27 6.54 10.60
C GLU A 131 -20.47 5.76 10.07
N ASP A 132 -21.29 5.27 11.00
CA ASP A 132 -22.36 4.34 10.71
C ASP A 132 -23.76 4.97 10.67
N THR A 133 -23.88 6.29 10.51
CA THR A 133 -25.18 6.99 10.57
C THR A 133 -26.04 6.86 9.31
N ASN A 134 -25.69 5.94 8.39
CA ASN A 134 -26.51 5.59 7.24
C ASN A 134 -26.95 4.11 7.34
N PRO A 135 -28.08 3.81 7.98
CA PRO A 135 -28.48 2.44 8.30
C PRO A 135 -28.62 1.53 7.07
N GLY A 136 -28.94 2.08 5.88
CA GLY A 136 -29.10 1.30 4.66
C GLY A 136 -27.79 0.86 3.98
N LEU A 137 -26.64 1.41 4.38
CA LEU A 137 -25.34 1.05 3.77
C LEU A 137 -24.45 0.20 4.69
N VAL A 138 -24.72 0.22 5.99
CA VAL A 138 -23.86 -0.44 6.97
C VAL A 138 -24.25 -1.89 7.19
N LYS A 139 -23.25 -2.76 7.31
CA LYS A 139 -23.43 -4.20 7.57
C LYS A 139 -22.38 -4.70 8.56
N LYS A 140 -22.75 -5.71 9.36
CA LYS A 140 -21.86 -6.31 10.38
C LYS A 140 -20.50 -6.72 9.80
N GLU A 141 -20.53 -7.36 8.63
CA GLU A 141 -19.33 -7.82 7.89
C GLU A 141 -18.29 -6.71 7.67
N TYR A 142 -18.73 -5.48 7.40
CA TYR A 142 -17.83 -4.38 7.07
C TYR A 142 -17.09 -3.85 8.31
N TYR A 143 -17.70 -3.93 9.49
CA TYR A 143 -17.00 -3.59 10.74
C TYR A 143 -15.91 -4.62 11.03
N GLU A 144 -16.28 -5.91 10.96
CA GLU A 144 -15.38 -7.02 11.27
C GLU A 144 -14.17 -7.02 10.34
N ILE A 145 -14.40 -6.91 9.02
CA ILE A 145 -13.29 -6.91 8.04
C ILE A 145 -12.41 -5.67 8.15
N MET A 146 -12.99 -4.50 8.43
CA MET A 146 -12.20 -3.28 8.62
C MET A 146 -11.32 -3.37 9.87
N LEU A 147 -11.87 -3.84 11.00
CA LEU A 147 -11.11 -4.03 12.23
C LEU A 147 -9.94 -5.02 12.03
N ASP A 148 -10.21 -6.16 11.41
CA ASP A 148 -9.17 -7.15 11.10
C ASP A 148 -8.07 -6.57 10.20
N ASN A 149 -8.44 -5.89 9.10
CA ASN A 149 -7.45 -5.37 8.15
C ASN A 149 -6.65 -4.18 8.70
N PHE A 150 -7.27 -3.31 9.51
CA PHE A 150 -6.56 -2.21 10.14
C PHE A 150 -5.59 -2.71 11.23
N SER A 151 -6.00 -3.72 12.00
CA SER A 151 -5.13 -4.41 12.95
C SER A 151 -3.98 -5.12 12.25
N TRP A 152 -4.26 -5.82 11.13
CA TRP A 152 -3.25 -6.48 10.29
C TRP A 152 -2.23 -5.49 9.72
N LEU A 153 -2.63 -4.25 9.39
CA LEU A 153 -1.71 -3.16 9.02
C LEU A 153 -0.85 -2.64 10.18
N GLY A 154 -0.97 -3.20 11.38
CA GLY A 154 -0.20 -2.81 12.57
C GLY A 154 -0.73 -1.56 13.28
N VAL A 155 -1.94 -1.11 12.94
CA VAL A 155 -2.54 0.09 13.55
C VAL A 155 -3.26 -0.28 14.84
N LYS A 156 -2.90 0.40 15.93
CA LYS A 156 -3.53 0.25 17.25
C LYS A 156 -4.23 1.56 17.61
N TRP A 157 -5.51 1.48 17.99
CA TRP A 157 -6.31 2.65 18.38
C TRP A 157 -6.51 2.71 19.89
N ASP A 158 -6.45 3.91 20.45
CA ASP A 158 -6.68 4.15 21.88
C ASP A 158 -8.16 4.06 22.23
N LYS A 159 -9.03 4.40 21.28
CA LYS A 159 -10.48 4.27 21.41
C LYS A 159 -11.08 3.78 20.10
N LEU A 160 -12.01 2.84 20.24
CA LEU A 160 -12.94 2.44 19.20
C LEU A 160 -14.28 3.10 19.45
N GLN A 161 -14.78 3.84 18.47
CA GLN A 161 -16.03 4.59 18.57
C GLN A 161 -16.96 4.24 17.41
N TYR A 162 -18.26 4.38 17.65
CA TYR A 162 -19.29 4.26 16.65
C TYR A 162 -20.16 5.51 16.71
N ALA A 163 -20.38 6.17 15.58
CA ALA A 163 -21.23 7.35 15.56
C ALA A 163 -22.64 7.02 16.05
N SER A 164 -23.17 5.85 15.69
CA SER A 164 -24.50 5.38 16.09
C SER A 164 -24.66 5.15 17.60
N ASP A 165 -23.57 5.02 18.36
CA ASP A 165 -23.62 4.95 19.83
C ASP A 165 -23.83 6.34 20.48
N ASN A 166 -23.79 7.42 19.69
CA ASN A 166 -23.85 8.82 20.15
C ASN A 166 -25.10 9.56 19.68
N MET A 167 -26.20 8.84 19.39
CA MET A 167 -27.43 9.44 18.88
C MET A 167 -28.04 10.47 19.83
N GLU A 168 -28.07 10.18 21.14
CA GLU A 168 -28.56 11.13 22.14
C GLU A 168 -27.72 12.41 22.20
N LEU A 169 -26.39 12.28 22.04
CA LEU A 169 -25.49 13.41 21.95
C LEU A 169 -25.86 14.29 20.74
N PHE A 170 -26.09 13.68 19.58
CA PHE A 170 -26.48 14.40 18.37
C PHE A 170 -27.82 15.10 18.52
N TYR A 171 -28.83 14.43 19.09
CA TYR A 171 -30.14 15.03 19.37
C TYR A 171 -30.03 16.21 20.33
N SER A 172 -29.19 16.13 21.36
CA SER A 172 -28.99 17.24 22.30
C SER A 172 -28.47 18.52 21.62
N TYR A 173 -27.55 18.40 20.66
CA TYR A 173 -27.05 19.55 19.90
C TYR A 173 -28.05 20.02 18.85
N ALA A 174 -28.80 19.10 18.22
CA ALA A 174 -29.86 19.44 17.29
C ALA A 174 -30.95 20.28 17.97
N LYS A 175 -31.37 19.87 19.17
CA LYS A 175 -32.31 20.62 20.02
C LYS A 175 -31.79 22.03 20.32
N LYS A 176 -30.54 22.16 20.75
CA LYS A 176 -29.91 23.48 21.01
C LYS A 176 -29.89 24.38 19.78
N LEU A 177 -29.71 23.82 18.57
CA LEU A 177 -29.74 24.61 17.33
C LEU A 177 -31.14 25.12 17.02
N LEU A 178 -32.18 24.31 17.23
CA LEU A 178 -33.57 24.78 17.10
C LEU A 178 -33.91 25.84 18.13
N GLU A 179 -33.58 25.62 19.41
CA GLU A 179 -33.82 26.57 20.51
C GLU A 179 -33.13 27.93 20.28
N LYS A 180 -31.98 27.94 19.60
CA LYS A 180 -31.26 29.17 19.22
C LYS A 180 -31.66 29.73 17.85
N GLU A 181 -32.70 29.16 17.24
CA GLU A 181 -33.17 29.49 15.89
C GLU A 181 -32.08 29.41 14.80
N LYS A 182 -31.09 28.54 15.01
CA LYS A 182 -29.99 28.27 14.06
C LYS A 182 -30.26 27.06 13.17
N ALA A 183 -31.38 26.36 13.37
CA ALA A 183 -31.86 25.31 12.50
C ALA A 183 -33.36 25.47 12.26
N TYR A 184 -33.88 24.77 11.26
CA TYR A 184 -35.31 24.72 10.94
C TYR A 184 -35.68 23.38 10.30
N VAL A 185 -36.97 23.03 10.31
CA VAL A 185 -37.48 21.83 9.65
C VAL A 185 -37.95 22.18 8.25
N CYS A 186 -37.43 21.48 7.26
CA CYS A 186 -37.75 21.69 5.85
C CYS A 186 -38.60 20.53 5.32
N HIS A 187 -39.69 20.86 4.63
CA HIS A 187 -40.60 19.91 4.00
C HIS A 187 -40.52 19.90 2.46
N CYS A 188 -39.66 20.74 1.89
CA CYS A 188 -39.43 20.81 0.44
C CYS A 188 -38.90 19.47 -0.10
N SER A 189 -39.21 19.18 -1.36
CA SER A 189 -38.63 18.03 -2.07
C SER A 189 -37.11 18.18 -2.21
N LYS A 190 -36.42 17.06 -2.47
CA LYS A 190 -34.97 17.06 -2.67
C LYS A 190 -34.56 17.92 -3.87
N GLU A 191 -35.36 17.87 -4.92
CA GLU A 191 -35.17 18.61 -6.17
C GLU A 191 -35.33 20.12 -5.90
N SER A 192 -36.38 20.51 -5.18
CA SER A 192 -36.60 21.91 -4.77
C SER A 192 -35.46 22.42 -3.89
N ILE A 193 -35.01 21.64 -2.90
CA ILE A 193 -33.86 22.02 -2.07
C ILE A 193 -32.60 22.22 -2.91
N SER A 194 -32.34 21.33 -3.87
CA SER A 194 -31.18 21.44 -4.76
C SER A 194 -31.24 22.70 -5.61
N ASP A 195 -32.39 22.97 -6.23
CA ASP A 195 -32.61 24.16 -7.07
C ASP A 195 -32.51 25.47 -6.26
N SER A 196 -33.17 25.55 -5.11
CA SER A 196 -33.08 26.69 -4.19
C SER A 196 -31.65 26.94 -3.73
N ARG A 197 -30.87 25.90 -3.42
CA ARG A 197 -29.45 26.03 -3.05
C ARG A 197 -28.58 26.51 -4.22
N LEU A 198 -28.87 26.07 -5.44
CA LEU A 198 -28.18 26.53 -6.65
C LEU A 198 -28.44 28.02 -6.89
N LYS A 199 -29.71 28.43 -6.80
CA LYS A 199 -30.18 29.81 -7.02
C LYS A 199 -29.99 30.73 -5.81
N SER A 200 -29.51 30.22 -4.68
CA SER A 200 -29.34 30.98 -3.43
C SER A 200 -30.64 31.55 -2.85
N ILE A 201 -31.75 30.83 -3.04
CA ILE A 201 -33.10 31.23 -2.60
C ILE A 201 -33.45 30.52 -1.30
N GLU A 202 -33.90 31.25 -0.29
CA GLU A 202 -34.42 30.69 0.96
C GLU A 202 -35.80 30.05 0.72
N CYS A 203 -36.04 28.84 1.26
CA CYS A 203 -37.38 28.25 1.23
C CYS A 203 -38.25 28.82 2.35
N GLU A 204 -39.57 28.89 2.17
CA GLU A 204 -40.51 29.41 3.17
C GLU A 204 -40.41 28.71 4.54
N CYS A 205 -40.10 27.40 4.56
CA CYS A 205 -39.90 26.65 5.81
C CYS A 205 -38.80 27.22 6.72
N ARG A 206 -37.90 28.08 6.22
CA ARG A 206 -36.82 28.70 6.99
C ARG A 206 -37.33 29.68 8.06
N LYS A 207 -38.53 30.24 7.83
CA LYS A 207 -39.21 31.16 8.74
C LYS A 207 -39.96 30.42 9.86
N ASP A 208 -40.26 29.15 9.67
CA ASP A 208 -41.01 28.34 10.64
C ASP A 208 -40.18 28.12 11.91
N ASN A 209 -40.86 28.20 13.06
CA ASN A 209 -40.30 27.82 14.35
C ASN A 209 -41.07 26.62 14.89
N ILE A 210 -40.38 25.49 15.05
CA ILE A 210 -40.95 24.24 15.55
C ILE A 210 -40.09 23.69 16.67
N SER A 211 -40.74 23.23 17.74
CA SER A 211 -40.04 22.59 18.85
C SER A 211 -39.43 21.25 18.42
N TRP A 212 -38.36 20.83 19.09
CA TRP A 212 -37.75 19.51 18.88
C TRP A 212 -38.75 18.37 19.11
N SER A 213 -39.61 18.51 20.14
CA SER A 213 -40.68 17.54 20.43
C SER A 213 -41.69 17.40 19.29
N ASP A 214 -42.11 18.52 18.70
CA ASP A 214 -43.05 18.51 17.58
C ASP A 214 -42.41 17.92 16.32
N PHE A 215 -41.13 18.20 16.07
CA PHE A 215 -40.39 17.60 14.96
C PHE A 215 -40.33 16.06 15.10
N LEU A 216 -40.02 15.55 16.29
CA LEU A 216 -40.01 14.12 16.57
C LEU A 216 -41.40 13.48 16.50
N LYS A 217 -42.45 14.18 16.94
CA LYS A 217 -43.84 13.69 16.88
C LYS A 217 -44.35 13.59 15.45
N LYS A 218 -44.09 14.61 14.62
CA LYS A 218 -44.55 14.65 13.22
C LYS A 218 -43.82 13.64 12.32
N LYS A 219 -42.58 13.27 12.63
CA LYS A 219 -41.74 12.34 11.86
C LYS A 219 -41.67 12.65 10.35
N LYS A 220 -41.71 13.93 9.98
CA LYS A 220 -41.76 14.40 8.59
C LYS A 220 -40.78 15.54 8.37
N GLY A 221 -40.20 15.60 7.17
CA GLY A 221 -39.23 16.62 6.77
C GLY A 221 -37.80 16.28 7.19
N ILE A 222 -36.91 17.25 6.99
CA ILE A 222 -35.49 17.16 7.34
C ILE A 222 -35.10 18.35 8.21
N LEU A 223 -34.17 18.16 9.13
CA LEU A 223 -33.61 19.28 9.88
C LEU A 223 -32.48 19.91 9.07
N ARG A 224 -32.52 21.22 8.84
CA ARG A 224 -31.48 21.98 8.13
C ARG A 224 -30.89 23.03 9.05
N LEU A 225 -29.60 23.31 8.87
CA LEU A 225 -28.95 24.46 9.47
C LEU A 225 -29.45 25.73 8.77
N LYS A 226 -29.65 26.83 9.51
CA LYS A 226 -29.71 28.17 8.93
C LYS A 226 -28.27 28.62 8.66
N GLY A 227 -27.78 28.23 7.50
CA GLY A 227 -26.50 28.66 6.97
C GLY A 227 -26.62 29.98 6.22
N ASP A 228 -25.64 30.24 5.36
CA ASP A 228 -25.62 31.40 4.48
C ASP A 228 -25.92 30.93 3.05
N MET A 229 -27.10 31.30 2.53
CA MET A 229 -27.53 30.93 1.18
C MET A 229 -26.70 31.63 0.09
N GLY A 230 -26.12 32.80 0.37
CA GLY A 230 -25.23 33.53 -0.54
C GLY A 230 -23.78 33.04 -0.51
N HIS A 231 -23.46 32.08 0.36
CA HIS A 231 -22.08 31.66 0.58
C HIS A 231 -21.44 31.06 -0.68
N LYS A 232 -20.16 31.39 -0.93
CA LYS A 232 -19.38 30.86 -2.08
C LYS A 232 -19.19 29.34 -1.99
N ASN A 233 -18.89 28.84 -0.79
CA ASN A 233 -18.91 27.41 -0.52
C ASN A 233 -20.36 26.90 -0.39
N THR A 234 -20.82 26.15 -1.39
CA THR A 234 -22.20 25.64 -1.48
C THR A 234 -22.59 24.66 -0.37
N THR A 235 -21.61 24.10 0.36
CA THR A 235 -21.90 23.25 1.53
C THR A 235 -22.43 24.07 2.71
N MET A 236 -22.16 25.38 2.75
CA MET A 236 -22.66 26.30 3.79
C MET A 236 -24.11 26.74 3.55
N ARG A 237 -24.66 26.50 2.36
CA ARG A 237 -26.02 26.89 1.97
C ARG A 237 -27.05 25.92 2.56
N ASP A 238 -27.53 26.26 3.75
CA ASP A 238 -28.52 25.52 4.55
C ASP A 238 -28.35 23.98 4.47
N PRO A 239 -27.20 23.43 4.90
CA PRO A 239 -26.97 22.00 4.83
C PRO A 239 -27.95 21.23 5.71
N THR A 240 -28.34 20.05 5.24
CA THR A 240 -29.17 19.13 6.02
C THR A 240 -28.35 18.55 7.19
N LEU A 241 -28.90 18.63 8.40
CA LEU A 241 -28.32 18.09 9.64
C LEU A 241 -28.86 16.71 9.96
N PHE A 242 -30.17 16.47 9.79
CA PHE A 242 -30.82 15.18 10.04
C PHE A 242 -31.85 14.83 8.99
N ARG A 243 -32.05 13.52 8.79
CA ARG A 243 -33.07 12.96 7.89
C ARG A 243 -33.72 11.72 8.52
N PHE A 244 -35.00 11.49 8.23
CA PHE A 244 -35.64 10.22 8.59
C PHE A 244 -35.20 9.11 7.63
N VAL A 245 -34.84 7.94 8.16
CA VAL A 245 -34.51 6.73 7.40
C VAL A 245 -35.17 5.54 8.10
N ASN A 246 -36.14 4.92 7.43
CA ASN A 246 -36.89 3.77 7.96
C ASN A 246 -36.22 2.47 7.52
N THR A 247 -35.01 2.23 8.02
CA THR A 247 -34.25 1.00 7.74
C THR A 247 -33.57 0.53 9.01
N LYS A 248 -33.55 -0.79 9.23
CA LYS A 248 -32.88 -1.40 10.39
C LYS A 248 -31.37 -1.15 10.32
N HIS A 249 -30.80 -0.58 11.38
CA HIS A 249 -29.36 -0.37 11.51
C HIS A 249 -28.65 -1.65 11.98
N ALA A 250 -27.48 -1.96 11.41
CA ALA A 250 -26.73 -3.18 11.74
C ALA A 250 -26.39 -3.34 13.24
N ARG A 251 -26.17 -2.24 13.97
CA ARG A 251 -25.89 -2.24 15.43
C ARG A 251 -27.05 -1.77 16.30
N GLN A 252 -27.91 -0.90 15.79
CA GLN A 252 -28.92 -0.20 16.60
C GLN A 252 -30.33 -0.79 16.38
N GLY A 253 -30.48 -1.76 15.48
CA GLY A 253 -31.78 -2.30 15.10
C GLY A 253 -32.71 -1.18 14.61
N SER A 254 -33.92 -1.15 15.14
CA SER A 254 -34.94 -0.14 14.82
C SER A 254 -35.06 0.95 15.88
N ARG A 255 -34.08 1.09 16.79
CA ARG A 255 -34.12 2.08 17.89
C ARG A 255 -34.26 3.52 17.42
N TYR A 256 -33.69 3.83 16.25
CA TYR A 256 -33.64 5.18 15.71
C TYR A 256 -34.16 5.22 14.28
N SER A 257 -35.00 6.21 13.98
CA SER A 257 -35.44 6.52 12.62
C SER A 257 -34.96 7.89 12.14
N LEU A 258 -34.46 8.76 13.02
CA LEU A 258 -33.93 10.08 12.69
C LEU A 258 -32.41 10.06 12.76
N TRP A 259 -31.73 10.19 11.62
CA TRP A 259 -30.28 9.98 11.52
C TRP A 259 -29.54 11.26 11.13
N PRO A 260 -28.40 11.58 11.78
CA PRO A 260 -27.62 12.75 11.43
C PRO A 260 -26.89 12.53 10.10
N ASN A 261 -26.66 13.62 9.38
CA ASN A 261 -25.82 13.65 8.20
C ASN A 261 -24.34 13.68 8.56
N TYR A 262 -23.52 13.32 7.56
CA TYR A 262 -22.06 13.21 7.64
C TYR A 262 -21.38 14.42 8.28
N ASP A 263 -21.71 15.65 7.85
CA ASP A 263 -21.04 16.85 8.36
C ASP A 263 -21.40 17.16 9.81
N PHE A 264 -22.67 16.99 10.19
CA PHE A 264 -23.12 17.23 11.55
C PHE A 264 -22.52 16.23 12.53
N GLN A 265 -22.61 14.93 12.23
CA GLN A 265 -22.07 13.90 13.12
C GLN A 265 -20.55 14.00 13.23
N ASN A 266 -19.83 14.29 12.15
CA ASN A 266 -18.38 14.51 12.23
C ASN A 266 -18.00 15.73 13.08
N ALA A 267 -18.65 16.87 12.84
CA ALA A 267 -18.39 18.10 13.59
C ALA A 267 -18.60 17.90 15.10
N VAL A 268 -19.74 17.29 15.47
CA VAL A 268 -20.06 17.00 16.88
C VAL A 268 -19.08 16.00 17.47
N MET A 269 -18.83 14.86 16.81
CA MET A 269 -17.93 13.84 17.36
C MET A 269 -16.50 14.37 17.50
N ASP A 270 -15.97 15.06 16.49
CA ASP A 270 -14.61 15.61 16.58
C ASP A 270 -14.50 16.69 17.66
N GLY A 271 -15.48 17.60 17.73
CA GLY A 271 -15.48 18.67 18.71
C GLY A 271 -15.73 18.20 20.14
N HIS A 272 -16.64 17.25 20.34
CA HIS A 272 -16.96 16.68 21.66
C HIS A 272 -15.82 15.82 22.19
N PHE A 273 -15.24 14.95 21.36
CA PHE A 273 -14.10 14.09 21.75
C PHE A 273 -12.74 14.80 21.64
N LYS A 274 -12.74 16.11 21.39
CA LYS A 274 -11.56 16.98 21.32
C LYS A 274 -10.48 16.43 20.38
N ILE A 275 -10.90 16.01 19.18
CA ILE A 275 -10.00 15.67 18.09
C ILE A 275 -9.32 16.96 17.63
N THR A 276 -8.00 17.00 17.75
CA THR A 276 -7.22 18.22 17.52
C THR A 276 -6.87 18.41 16.04
N HIS A 277 -6.52 17.31 15.37
CA HIS A 277 -6.01 17.32 13.99
C HIS A 277 -6.64 16.18 13.18
N ARG A 278 -6.91 16.45 11.91
CA ARG A 278 -7.35 15.46 10.93
C ARG A 278 -6.54 15.53 9.65
N LEU A 279 -6.13 14.38 9.16
CA LEU A 279 -5.61 14.20 7.81
C LEU A 279 -6.68 13.47 6.98
N ARG A 280 -7.09 14.02 5.85
CA ARG A 280 -8.11 13.39 4.98
C ARG A 280 -7.90 13.74 3.51
N SER A 281 -8.67 13.10 2.63
CA SER A 281 -8.61 13.41 1.20
C SER A 281 -9.15 14.81 0.87
N LYS A 282 -8.59 15.42 -0.17
CA LYS A 282 -8.94 16.77 -0.66
C LYS A 282 -10.41 16.91 -1.10
N GLU A 283 -11.05 15.82 -1.52
CA GLU A 283 -12.47 15.82 -1.94
C GLU A 283 -13.43 16.39 -0.88
N PHE A 284 -13.02 16.38 0.39
CA PHE A 284 -13.82 16.89 1.49
C PHE A 284 -13.47 18.33 1.88
N GLU A 285 -12.52 19.01 1.23
CA GLU A 285 -11.98 20.33 1.60
C GLU A 285 -13.07 21.35 1.95
N LEU A 286 -14.06 21.53 1.08
CA LEU A 286 -15.20 22.44 1.32
C LEU A 286 -15.99 22.08 2.58
N ARG A 287 -16.05 20.81 2.97
CA ARG A 287 -16.75 20.38 4.18
C ARG A 287 -16.00 20.70 5.48
N ALA A 288 -14.69 20.96 5.44
CA ALA A 288 -13.95 21.34 6.66
C ALA A 288 -14.49 22.65 7.22
N GLU A 289 -14.75 23.61 6.34
CA GLU A 289 -15.31 24.91 6.71
C GLU A 289 -16.66 24.74 7.42
N LEU A 290 -17.56 23.95 6.85
CA LEU A 290 -18.86 23.65 7.47
C LEU A 290 -18.71 22.97 8.84
N GLN A 291 -17.82 21.99 8.94
CA GLN A 291 -17.62 21.24 10.19
C GLN A 291 -17.03 22.14 11.29
N GLN A 292 -16.07 23.01 10.95
CA GLN A 292 -15.51 24.01 11.88
C GLN A 292 -16.56 25.05 12.29
N TYR A 293 -17.38 25.51 11.34
CA TYR A 293 -18.50 26.42 11.61
C TYR A 293 -19.49 25.80 12.60
N LEU A 294 -19.90 24.55 12.37
CA LEU A 294 -20.76 23.80 13.31
C LEU A 294 -20.12 23.65 14.69
N GLN A 295 -18.83 23.32 14.76
CA GLN A 295 -18.10 23.25 16.01
C GLN A 295 -18.13 24.61 16.75
N LYS A 296 -17.97 25.73 16.04
CA LYS A 296 -17.96 27.08 16.64
C LYS A 296 -19.34 27.44 17.16
N LEU A 297 -20.37 27.20 16.34
CA LEU A 297 -21.76 27.46 16.66
C LEU A 297 -22.25 26.67 17.89
N LEU A 298 -21.75 25.45 18.05
CA LEU A 298 -22.08 24.55 19.16
C LEU A 298 -21.16 24.72 20.38
N ASN A 299 -20.21 25.66 20.35
CA ASN A 299 -19.20 25.87 21.38
C ASN A 299 -18.37 24.59 21.69
N LEU A 300 -17.92 23.92 20.64
CA LEU A 300 -17.11 22.70 20.70
C LEU A 300 -15.64 22.99 20.36
N HIS A 301 -14.78 22.02 20.67
CA HIS A 301 -13.38 22.07 20.26
C HIS A 301 -13.25 22.19 18.74
N GLN A 302 -12.36 23.07 18.28
CA GLN A 302 -12.10 23.32 16.87
C GLN A 302 -11.02 22.37 16.35
N THR A 303 -11.39 21.50 15.42
CA THR A 303 -10.47 20.55 14.81
C THR A 303 -9.75 21.18 13.61
N LYS A 304 -8.41 21.10 13.59
CA LYS A 304 -7.61 21.50 12.44
C LYS A 304 -7.59 20.38 11.41
N THR A 305 -7.91 20.69 10.17
CA THR A 305 -7.96 19.70 9.08
C THR A 305 -6.87 19.99 8.05
N TYR A 306 -6.22 18.93 7.58
CA TYR A 306 -5.19 18.95 6.57
C TYR A 306 -5.57 17.96 5.46
N GLU A 307 -5.50 18.41 4.21
CA GLU A 307 -5.87 17.60 3.07
C GLU A 307 -4.66 16.96 2.37
N PHE A 308 -4.86 15.75 1.86
CA PHE A 308 -3.98 15.09 0.92
C PHE A 308 -4.74 14.63 -0.34
N GLY A 309 -4.05 14.52 -1.47
CA GLY A 309 -4.59 14.01 -2.72
C GLY A 309 -4.88 12.51 -2.64
N ARG A 310 -5.89 12.08 -3.40
CA ARG A 310 -6.26 10.66 -3.46
C ARG A 310 -5.08 9.82 -3.95
N LEU A 311 -4.99 8.62 -3.40
CA LEU A 311 -4.05 7.59 -3.83
C LEU A 311 -4.79 6.62 -4.73
N ASN A 312 -4.40 6.58 -6.00
CA ASN A 312 -4.86 5.60 -6.98
C ASN A 312 -3.64 4.82 -7.50
N LEU A 313 -3.84 3.56 -7.85
CA LEU A 313 -2.86 2.76 -8.60
C LEU A 313 -3.29 2.66 -10.06
N GLU A 314 -2.31 2.64 -10.96
CA GLU A 314 -2.55 2.49 -12.41
C GLU A 314 -3.35 1.22 -12.70
N GLY A 315 -4.38 1.35 -13.55
CA GLY A 315 -5.21 0.24 -14.01
C GLY A 315 -6.22 -0.31 -12.99
N VAL A 316 -6.43 0.36 -11.85
CA VAL A 316 -7.30 -0.16 -10.78
C VAL A 316 -8.48 0.75 -10.50
N GLU A 317 -9.68 0.16 -10.49
CA GLU A 317 -10.91 0.82 -10.02
C GLU A 317 -10.89 0.99 -8.49
N SER A 318 -11.18 2.20 -8.02
CA SER A 318 -11.20 2.55 -6.58
C SER A 318 -12.59 2.94 -6.06
N SER A 319 -13.57 3.10 -6.95
CA SER A 319 -14.96 3.40 -6.63
C SER A 319 -15.68 2.18 -6.08
N GLY A 320 -16.08 2.23 -4.80
CA GLY A 320 -16.81 1.15 -4.15
C GLY A 320 -18.16 0.84 -4.80
N ARG A 321 -18.81 1.81 -5.44
CA ARG A 321 -20.06 1.59 -6.20
C ARG A 321 -19.79 0.73 -7.43
N ILE A 322 -18.79 1.10 -8.23
CA ILE A 322 -18.42 0.40 -9.46
C ILE A 322 -17.93 -1.01 -9.12
N ILE A 323 -17.08 -1.16 -8.09
CA ILE A 323 -16.61 -2.49 -7.65
C ILE A 323 -17.80 -3.38 -7.25
N ARG A 324 -18.76 -2.85 -6.49
CA ARG A 324 -19.95 -3.62 -6.07
C ARG A 324 -20.79 -4.06 -7.27
N GLU A 325 -20.99 -3.17 -8.24
CA GLU A 325 -21.71 -3.47 -9.47
C GLU A 325 -21.01 -4.60 -10.26
N LYS A 326 -19.69 -4.50 -10.44
CA LYS A 326 -18.89 -5.54 -11.09
C LYS A 326 -18.90 -6.88 -10.35
N ILE A 327 -18.93 -6.88 -9.02
CA ILE A 327 -19.10 -8.10 -8.22
C ILE A 327 -20.50 -8.70 -8.44
N ASN A 328 -21.55 -7.88 -8.41
CA ASN A 328 -22.92 -8.34 -8.63
C ASN A 328 -23.11 -8.92 -10.05
N ASN A 329 -22.45 -8.33 -11.05
CA ASN A 329 -22.43 -8.80 -12.43
C ASN A 329 -21.48 -9.98 -12.67
N LYS A 330 -20.79 -10.47 -11.63
CA LYS A 330 -19.78 -11.55 -11.69
C LYS A 330 -18.57 -11.25 -12.60
N GLU A 331 -18.32 -9.98 -12.91
CA GLU A 331 -17.10 -9.54 -13.60
C GLU A 331 -15.87 -9.61 -12.68
N LEU A 332 -16.10 -9.44 -11.37
CA LEU A 332 -15.13 -9.63 -10.29
C LEU A 332 -15.53 -10.83 -9.42
N LEU A 333 -14.53 -11.56 -8.91
CA LEU A 333 -14.71 -12.73 -8.03
C LEU A 333 -15.29 -12.35 -6.66
N GLY A 334 -15.04 -11.12 -6.21
CA GLY A 334 -15.40 -10.63 -4.89
C GLY A 334 -14.59 -9.40 -4.51
N TRP A 335 -14.67 -8.98 -3.24
CA TRP A 335 -13.87 -7.86 -2.73
C TRP A 335 -12.38 -8.22 -2.57
N ASP A 336 -12.04 -9.49 -2.61
CA ASP A 336 -10.68 -10.03 -2.52
C ASP A 336 -10.14 -10.47 -3.90
N ASP A 337 -10.81 -10.06 -4.98
CA ASP A 337 -10.36 -10.27 -6.35
C ASP A 337 -8.96 -9.67 -6.58
N PRO A 338 -8.03 -10.41 -7.22
CA PRO A 338 -6.63 -9.99 -7.35
C PRO A 338 -6.42 -8.71 -8.18
N ARG A 339 -7.43 -8.32 -8.97
CA ARG A 339 -7.45 -7.07 -9.76
C ARG A 339 -7.72 -5.82 -8.92
N LEU A 340 -8.16 -5.98 -7.68
CA LEU A 340 -8.49 -4.88 -6.78
C LEU A 340 -7.31 -4.47 -5.89
N THR A 341 -7.40 -3.25 -5.35
CA THR A 341 -6.49 -2.72 -4.32
C THR A 341 -7.16 -2.63 -2.95
N THR A 342 -8.15 -3.48 -2.72
CA THR A 342 -8.63 -3.74 -1.36
C THR A 342 -7.49 -4.33 -0.53
N ILE A 343 -7.47 -4.03 0.77
CA ILE A 343 -6.45 -4.57 1.66
C ILE A 343 -6.56 -6.10 1.69
N VAL A 344 -7.77 -6.64 1.59
CA VAL A 344 -8.02 -8.08 1.53
C VAL A 344 -7.42 -8.71 0.26
N ALA A 345 -7.62 -8.12 -0.92
CA ALA A 345 -7.01 -8.62 -2.16
C ALA A 345 -5.48 -8.60 -2.10
N LEU A 346 -4.89 -7.48 -1.63
CA LEU A 346 -3.44 -7.35 -1.49
C LEU A 346 -2.87 -8.37 -0.48
N ARG A 347 -3.52 -8.52 0.68
CA ARG A 347 -3.15 -9.51 1.70
C ARG A 347 -3.29 -10.95 1.17
N ARG A 348 -4.34 -11.24 0.39
CA ARG A 348 -4.56 -12.55 -0.23
C ARG A 348 -3.49 -12.86 -1.27
N ARG A 349 -3.08 -11.86 -2.05
CA ARG A 349 -1.97 -11.95 -3.03
C ARG A 349 -0.59 -12.11 -2.40
N GLY A 350 -0.41 -11.80 -1.12
CA GLY A 350 0.88 -11.92 -0.43
C GLY A 350 1.66 -10.61 -0.28
N PHE A 351 1.02 -9.46 -0.46
CA PHE A 351 1.61 -8.20 -0.01
C PHE A 351 1.61 -8.15 1.52
N LEU A 352 2.74 -7.75 2.08
CA LEU A 352 2.95 -7.64 3.51
C LEU A 352 2.42 -6.30 4.02
N ALA A 353 1.87 -6.32 5.23
CA ALA A 353 1.34 -5.15 5.92
C ALA A 353 2.36 -4.00 5.96
N GLN A 354 3.61 -4.31 6.32
CA GLN A 354 4.70 -3.33 6.39
C GLN A 354 5.00 -2.68 5.03
N ALA A 355 4.92 -3.45 3.92
CA ALA A 355 5.15 -2.91 2.59
C ALA A 355 4.06 -1.89 2.20
N ILE A 356 2.79 -2.20 2.49
CA ILE A 356 1.66 -1.27 2.28
C ILE A 356 1.82 -0.04 3.18
N TYR A 357 2.20 -0.24 4.43
CA TYR A 357 2.43 0.83 5.40
C TYR A 357 3.51 1.81 4.94
N ASP A 358 4.67 1.29 4.53
CA ASP A 358 5.79 2.09 4.03
C ASP A 358 5.44 2.77 2.71
N PHE A 359 4.66 2.10 1.85
CA PHE A 359 4.19 2.66 0.58
C PHE A 359 3.28 3.86 0.80
N VAL A 360 2.28 3.76 1.67
CA VAL A 360 1.37 4.88 1.90
C VAL A 360 2.10 6.08 2.53
N LEU A 361 3.10 5.84 3.40
CA LEU A 361 3.95 6.90 3.95
C LEU A 361 4.85 7.54 2.89
N SER A 362 5.41 6.76 1.95
CA SER A 362 6.26 7.30 0.89
C SER A 362 5.51 8.20 -0.09
N THR A 363 4.17 8.07 -0.19
CA THR A 363 3.35 8.94 -1.06
C THR A 363 3.27 10.40 -0.60
N GLY A 364 3.68 10.71 0.63
CA GLY A 364 3.71 12.08 1.11
C GLY A 364 2.34 12.66 1.51
N ILE A 365 2.38 13.88 2.05
CA ILE A 365 1.22 14.73 2.30
C ILE A 365 1.28 15.89 1.31
N SER A 366 0.61 15.72 0.17
CA SER A 366 0.45 16.74 -0.88
C SER A 366 -1.00 16.77 -1.32
N LYS A 367 -1.52 17.94 -1.70
CA LYS A 367 -2.87 18.08 -2.26
C LYS A 367 -2.96 17.64 -3.73
N ALA A 368 -1.83 17.40 -4.39
CA ALA A 368 -1.79 16.88 -5.75
C ALA A 368 -2.30 15.44 -5.77
N GLU A 369 -3.22 15.14 -6.69
CA GLU A 369 -3.60 13.76 -6.97
C GLU A 369 -2.45 13.05 -7.67
N SER A 370 -2.22 11.79 -7.31
CA SER A 370 -1.18 10.97 -7.90
C SER A 370 -1.74 9.60 -8.23
N THR A 371 -1.65 9.23 -9.50
CA THR A 371 -1.74 7.83 -9.91
C THR A 371 -0.33 7.25 -9.82
N LEU A 372 -0.16 6.23 -9.00
CA LEU A 372 1.15 5.61 -8.76
C LEU A 372 1.24 4.30 -9.54
N ALA A 373 2.40 4.07 -10.13
CA ALA A 373 2.76 2.77 -10.68
C ALA A 373 2.91 1.74 -9.54
N TRP A 374 2.70 0.46 -9.88
CA TRP A 374 2.85 -0.64 -8.95
C TRP A 374 4.29 -0.83 -8.44
N ASP A 375 5.27 -0.36 -9.20
CA ASP A 375 6.70 -0.58 -8.96
C ASP A 375 7.17 -0.18 -7.56
N ASP A 376 6.66 0.91 -6.98
CA ASP A 376 7.08 1.34 -5.65
C ASP A 376 6.53 0.42 -4.54
N LEU A 377 5.28 -0.03 -4.66
CA LEU A 377 4.69 -1.00 -3.74
C LEU A 377 5.38 -2.36 -3.88
N ILE A 378 5.65 -2.78 -5.12
CA ILE A 378 6.37 -4.03 -5.43
C ILE A 378 7.80 -3.97 -4.87
N ALA A 379 8.53 -2.88 -5.08
CA ALA A 379 9.89 -2.73 -4.57
C ALA A 379 9.96 -2.81 -3.04
N LYS A 380 9.00 -2.17 -2.34
CA LYS A 380 8.88 -2.25 -0.88
C LYS A 380 8.56 -3.67 -0.42
N ASN A 381 7.64 -4.35 -1.08
CA ASN A 381 7.26 -5.72 -0.73
C ASN A 381 8.40 -6.72 -0.99
N LYS A 382 9.03 -6.63 -2.16
CA LYS A 382 10.20 -7.43 -2.55
C LYS A 382 11.35 -7.27 -1.57
N LYS A 383 11.67 -6.04 -1.16
CA LYS A 383 12.73 -5.79 -0.17
C LYS A 383 12.54 -6.55 1.14
N ILE A 384 11.29 -6.83 1.53
CA ILE A 384 10.97 -7.58 2.76
C ILE A 384 10.89 -9.08 2.48
N LEU A 385 10.27 -9.49 1.36
CA LEU A 385 10.06 -10.89 1.01
C LEU A 385 11.33 -11.62 0.55
N ASP A 386 12.16 -10.96 -0.26
CA ASP A 386 13.33 -11.58 -0.91
C ASP A 386 14.24 -12.33 0.09
N PRO A 387 14.69 -11.73 1.22
CA PRO A 387 15.58 -12.44 2.16
C PRO A 387 14.90 -13.57 2.95
N ILE A 388 13.57 -13.63 3.02
CA ILE A 388 12.85 -14.60 3.86
C ILE A 388 12.21 -15.74 3.06
N ALA A 389 11.83 -15.49 1.81
CA ALA A 389 11.07 -16.41 0.98
C ALA A 389 11.92 -17.60 0.53
N HIS A 390 11.41 -18.81 0.73
CA HIS A 390 12.02 -20.00 0.15
C HIS A 390 11.76 -20.04 -1.36
N ARG A 391 12.77 -20.50 -2.11
CA ARG A 391 12.75 -20.62 -3.56
C ARG A 391 12.37 -22.02 -3.98
N TYR A 392 11.46 -22.12 -4.94
CA TYR A 392 11.01 -23.38 -5.49
C TYR A 392 10.90 -23.33 -7.00
N PHE A 393 10.96 -24.50 -7.64
CA PHE A 393 10.64 -24.65 -9.05
C PHE A 393 9.14 -24.86 -9.25
N PHE A 394 8.57 -24.04 -10.13
CA PHE A 394 7.24 -24.17 -10.69
C PHE A 394 7.37 -24.04 -12.21
N VAL A 395 7.06 -25.11 -12.92
CA VAL A 395 7.11 -25.19 -14.39
C VAL A 395 5.70 -25.04 -14.94
N GLU A 396 5.41 -23.88 -15.51
CA GLU A 396 4.12 -23.60 -16.18
C GLU A 396 4.01 -24.37 -17.50
N ASN A 397 2.82 -24.88 -17.84
CA ASN A 397 2.56 -25.59 -19.10
C ASN A 397 3.67 -26.59 -19.46
N PRO A 398 3.96 -27.57 -18.59
CA PRO A 398 5.18 -28.37 -18.63
C PRO A 398 5.29 -29.18 -19.92
N LYS A 399 6.41 -29.00 -20.62
CA LYS A 399 6.82 -29.79 -21.78
C LYS A 399 7.83 -30.83 -21.33
N LYS A 400 7.53 -32.10 -21.59
CA LYS A 400 8.44 -33.20 -21.29
C LYS A 400 9.53 -33.25 -22.37
N ILE A 401 10.79 -33.26 -21.95
CA ILE A 401 11.95 -33.42 -22.83
C ILE A 401 12.86 -34.52 -22.32
N LYS A 402 13.65 -35.09 -23.23
CA LYS A 402 14.66 -36.09 -22.93
C LYS A 402 16.03 -35.58 -23.33
N ILE A 403 16.98 -35.55 -22.39
CA ILE A 403 18.37 -35.18 -22.63
C ILE A 403 19.20 -36.44 -22.85
N LYS A 404 19.77 -36.57 -24.05
CA LYS A 404 20.69 -37.67 -24.38
C LYS A 404 21.97 -37.54 -23.57
N ASN A 405 22.48 -38.69 -23.11
CA ASN A 405 23.72 -38.79 -22.32
C ASN A 405 23.68 -37.98 -21.00
N ALA A 406 22.48 -37.69 -20.46
CA ALA A 406 22.35 -37.02 -19.19
C ALA A 406 22.85 -37.92 -18.04
N PRO A 407 23.66 -37.39 -17.11
CA PRO A 407 24.13 -38.16 -15.97
C PRO A 407 23.00 -38.34 -14.94
N HIS A 408 22.97 -39.51 -14.31
CA HIS A 408 22.04 -39.81 -13.20
C HIS A 408 22.65 -39.27 -11.92
N VAL A 409 22.29 -38.04 -11.55
CA VAL A 409 22.87 -37.33 -10.41
C VAL A 409 21.79 -36.87 -9.43
N LYS A 410 22.24 -36.63 -8.20
CA LYS A 410 21.42 -36.03 -7.16
C LYS A 410 21.66 -34.52 -7.18
N ALA A 411 20.79 -33.78 -7.86
CA ALA A 411 20.88 -32.34 -7.92
C ALA A 411 20.52 -31.72 -6.56
N SER A 412 21.26 -30.68 -6.15
CA SER A 412 21.00 -29.93 -4.93
C SER A 412 20.86 -28.45 -5.27
N ALA A 413 19.72 -27.86 -4.92
CA ALA A 413 19.45 -26.44 -5.12
C ALA A 413 19.14 -25.78 -3.77
N PRO A 414 19.77 -24.66 -3.42
CA PRO A 414 19.50 -24.00 -2.13
C PRO A 414 18.03 -23.55 -2.05
N LEU A 415 17.46 -23.57 -0.84
CA LEU A 415 16.16 -22.95 -0.57
C LEU A 415 16.25 -21.41 -0.65
N HIS A 416 17.43 -20.85 -0.44
CA HIS A 416 17.72 -19.43 -0.66
C HIS A 416 19.22 -19.24 -0.92
N PRO A 417 19.63 -18.47 -1.95
CA PRO A 417 21.04 -18.34 -2.32
C PRO A 417 21.91 -17.67 -1.24
N ASP A 418 21.38 -16.65 -0.59
CA ASP A 418 22.13 -15.86 0.42
C ASP A 418 21.95 -16.39 1.85
N HIS A 419 21.18 -17.47 2.05
CA HIS A 419 20.80 -18.01 3.36
C HIS A 419 20.97 -19.54 3.41
N PRO A 420 22.22 -20.04 3.46
CA PRO A 420 22.52 -21.48 3.46
C PRO A 420 21.88 -22.24 4.64
N GLU A 421 21.65 -21.56 5.75
CA GLU A 421 21.01 -22.10 6.96
C GLU A 421 19.57 -22.56 6.72
N LYS A 422 18.92 -22.08 5.66
CA LYS A 422 17.57 -22.53 5.26
C LYS A 422 17.59 -23.93 4.64
N GLY A 423 18.75 -24.45 4.28
CA GLY A 423 18.91 -25.79 3.71
C GLY A 423 18.73 -25.85 2.19
N PHE A 424 18.56 -27.06 1.69
CA PHE A 424 18.60 -27.39 0.27
C PHE A 424 17.41 -28.25 -0.15
N ARG A 425 17.01 -28.08 -1.40
CA ARG A 425 16.08 -28.92 -2.14
C ARG A 425 16.90 -29.94 -2.91
N VAL A 426 16.42 -31.17 -2.93
CA VAL A 426 17.15 -32.30 -3.49
C VAL A 426 16.30 -32.96 -4.56
N PHE A 427 16.89 -33.20 -5.72
CA PHE A 427 16.22 -33.82 -6.86
C PHE A 427 17.02 -35.01 -7.35
N ASN A 428 16.35 -36.15 -7.53
CA ASN A 428 16.95 -37.30 -8.22
C ASN A 428 16.67 -37.16 -9.72
N THR A 429 17.72 -37.08 -10.54
CA THR A 429 17.58 -36.86 -11.98
C THR A 429 17.96 -38.10 -12.78
N ALA A 430 17.29 -38.26 -13.92
CA ALA A 430 17.61 -39.22 -14.96
C ALA A 430 17.78 -38.45 -16.29
N ASP A 431 17.23 -38.97 -17.37
CA ASP A 431 17.29 -38.38 -18.70
C ASP A 431 16.04 -37.55 -19.08
N GLU A 432 14.94 -37.66 -18.34
CA GLU A 432 13.69 -36.97 -18.63
C GLU A 432 13.37 -35.81 -17.68
N PHE A 433 12.97 -34.68 -18.25
CA PHE A 433 12.75 -33.42 -17.54
C PHE A 433 11.48 -32.70 -18.02
N TYR A 434 10.88 -31.89 -17.17
CA TYR A 434 9.84 -30.93 -17.52
C TYR A 434 10.42 -29.50 -17.55
N ILE A 435 10.14 -28.78 -18.63
CA ILE A 435 10.50 -27.37 -18.83
C ILE A 435 9.29 -26.57 -19.34
N GLN A 436 9.37 -25.24 -19.24
CA GLN A 436 8.37 -24.33 -19.82
C GLN A 436 8.90 -23.59 -21.04
N ASP A 437 10.21 -23.37 -21.10
CA ASP A 437 10.89 -22.58 -22.12
C ASP A 437 10.85 -23.27 -23.50
N ASP A 438 10.77 -22.46 -24.56
CA ASP A 438 10.99 -22.92 -25.93
C ASP A 438 12.48 -22.92 -26.24
N LEU A 439 13.00 -24.07 -26.67
CA LEU A 439 14.42 -24.26 -26.93
C LEU A 439 14.79 -23.84 -28.35
N GLU A 440 15.72 -22.92 -28.47
CA GLU A 440 16.33 -22.51 -29.73
C GLU A 440 17.40 -23.52 -30.17
N LYS A 441 17.43 -23.82 -31.46
CA LYS A 441 18.25 -24.90 -32.04
C LYS A 441 19.75 -24.80 -31.73
N ASP A 442 20.32 -23.60 -31.72
CA ASP A 442 21.77 -23.40 -31.61
C ASP A 442 22.23 -22.77 -30.29
N SER A 443 21.30 -22.51 -29.38
CA SER A 443 21.58 -22.02 -28.03
C SER A 443 22.06 -23.15 -27.10
N ILE A 444 22.97 -22.83 -26.19
CA ILE A 444 23.31 -23.69 -25.04
C ILE A 444 22.41 -23.27 -23.88
N TYR A 445 21.86 -24.25 -23.17
CA TYR A 445 21.02 -24.03 -22.02
C TYR A 445 21.67 -24.65 -20.78
N ARG A 446 21.41 -24.05 -19.62
CA ARG A 446 21.82 -24.60 -18.33
C ARG A 446 20.59 -24.84 -17.47
N PHE A 447 20.40 -26.10 -17.06
CA PHE A 447 19.50 -26.42 -15.97
C PHE A 447 20.04 -25.82 -14.66
N MET A 448 19.24 -24.97 -14.02
CA MET A 448 19.60 -24.34 -12.74
C MET A 448 20.05 -25.40 -11.73
N HIS A 449 21.24 -25.22 -11.15
CA HIS A 449 21.85 -26.14 -10.17
C HIS A 449 22.09 -27.58 -10.67
N LEU A 450 22.19 -27.80 -11.99
CA LEU A 450 22.44 -29.11 -12.58
C LEU A 450 23.54 -29.03 -13.66
N PHE A 451 23.19 -29.11 -14.96
CA PHE A 451 24.16 -29.22 -16.05
C PHE A 451 23.77 -28.38 -17.28
N ASN A 452 24.71 -28.25 -18.22
CA ASN A 452 24.53 -27.62 -19.51
C ASN A 452 24.14 -28.65 -20.58
N PHE A 453 23.29 -28.26 -21.52
CA PHE A 453 22.90 -29.08 -22.66
C PHE A 453 22.70 -28.24 -23.93
N LYS A 454 22.80 -28.88 -25.09
CA LYS A 454 22.56 -28.29 -26.41
C LYS A 454 21.87 -29.32 -27.30
N LYS A 455 20.86 -28.92 -28.08
CA LYS A 455 20.13 -29.84 -28.99
C LYS A 455 19.64 -31.13 -28.30
N LEU A 456 19.18 -31.00 -27.05
CA LEU A 456 18.74 -32.11 -26.20
C LEU A 456 19.83 -33.16 -25.91
N GLU A 457 21.10 -32.74 -25.88
CA GLU A 457 22.25 -33.58 -25.53
C GLU A 457 23.09 -32.91 -24.45
N PHE A 458 23.53 -33.70 -23.48
CA PHE A 458 24.39 -33.27 -22.39
C PHE A 458 25.70 -32.68 -22.92
N VAL A 459 26.16 -31.58 -22.31
CA VAL A 459 27.41 -30.91 -22.67
C VAL A 459 28.42 -30.98 -21.54
N SER A 460 28.06 -30.50 -20.36
CA SER A 460 28.94 -30.49 -19.19
C SER A 460 28.16 -30.23 -17.91
N GLU A 461 28.63 -30.76 -16.78
CA GLU A 461 28.00 -30.52 -15.47
C GLU A 461 28.38 -29.15 -14.89
N GLU A 462 29.66 -28.81 -14.95
CA GLU A 462 30.20 -27.58 -14.39
C GLU A 462 29.58 -26.32 -15.01
N LEU A 463 29.47 -25.27 -14.19
CA LEU A 463 29.11 -23.95 -14.68
C LEU A 463 30.30 -23.39 -15.47
N ASP A 464 30.18 -23.30 -16.80
CA ASP A 464 31.17 -22.66 -17.66
C ASP A 464 30.63 -21.33 -18.22
N PRO A 465 31.07 -20.17 -17.70
CA PRO A 465 30.65 -18.86 -18.18
C PRO A 465 30.96 -18.60 -19.65
N ARG A 466 31.90 -19.34 -20.26
CA ARG A 466 32.30 -19.16 -21.67
C ARG A 466 31.27 -19.70 -22.65
N LEU A 467 30.36 -20.56 -22.19
CA LEU A 467 29.32 -21.18 -23.03
C LEU A 467 28.13 -20.26 -23.30
N ASP A 468 28.05 -19.09 -22.63
CA ASP A 468 26.92 -18.16 -22.70
C ASP A 468 25.57 -18.89 -22.52
N ALA A 469 25.54 -19.85 -21.59
CA ALA A 469 24.41 -20.76 -21.43
C ALA A 469 23.17 -20.03 -20.86
N LYS A 470 22.06 -20.15 -21.57
CA LYS A 470 20.76 -19.63 -21.11
C LYS A 470 20.26 -20.47 -19.95
N MET A 471 20.23 -19.89 -18.75
CA MET A 471 19.68 -20.55 -17.56
C MET A 471 18.19 -20.85 -17.75
N ILE A 472 17.72 -22.03 -17.35
CA ILE A 472 16.31 -22.40 -17.26
C ILE A 472 16.05 -23.22 -15.99
N HIS A 473 14.89 -23.03 -15.37
CA HIS A 473 14.44 -23.91 -14.28
C HIS A 473 13.74 -25.13 -14.86
N TRP A 474 13.63 -26.18 -14.07
CA TRP A 474 13.25 -27.51 -14.55
C TRP A 474 12.68 -28.34 -13.39
N LEU A 475 12.03 -29.45 -13.72
CA LEU A 475 11.69 -30.50 -12.78
C LEU A 475 12.10 -31.85 -13.38
N PRO A 476 12.61 -32.82 -12.59
CA PRO A 476 12.78 -34.18 -13.08
C PRO A 476 11.41 -34.76 -13.43
N ALA A 477 11.31 -35.62 -14.44
CA ALA A 477 10.07 -36.30 -14.77
C ALA A 477 9.74 -37.39 -13.72
N ALA A 478 9.28 -36.95 -12.55
CA ALA A 478 9.02 -37.79 -11.38
C ALA A 478 7.51 -37.94 -11.10
N LYS A 479 7.13 -39.02 -10.40
CA LYS A 479 5.72 -39.32 -10.07
C LYS A 479 5.17 -38.50 -8.90
N ASP A 480 6.06 -37.94 -8.08
CA ASP A 480 5.73 -37.23 -6.84
C ASP A 480 5.64 -35.71 -7.03
N LEU A 481 5.72 -35.20 -8.26
CA LEU A 481 5.47 -33.79 -8.56
C LEU A 481 4.07 -33.35 -8.08
N VAL A 482 3.91 -32.05 -7.88
CA VAL A 482 2.67 -31.46 -7.35
C VAL A 482 2.00 -30.64 -8.44
N ASN A 483 0.69 -30.80 -8.63
CA ASN A 483 -0.05 -29.88 -9.48
C ASN A 483 -0.16 -28.52 -8.79
N VAL A 484 0.17 -27.46 -9.52
CA VAL A 484 0.14 -26.08 -9.01
C VAL A 484 -0.73 -25.23 -9.92
N GLU A 485 -1.63 -24.47 -9.30
CA GLU A 485 -2.39 -23.40 -9.96
C GLU A 485 -2.00 -22.06 -9.33
N VAL A 486 -1.66 -21.07 -10.15
CA VAL A 486 -1.37 -19.71 -9.70
C VAL A 486 -2.39 -18.75 -10.28
N VAL A 487 -3.17 -18.09 -9.42
CA VAL A 487 -4.07 -17.00 -9.79
C VAL A 487 -3.26 -15.73 -10.01
N MET A 488 -3.33 -15.17 -11.22
CA MET A 488 -2.58 -14.01 -11.65
C MET A 488 -3.30 -12.69 -11.33
N PRO A 489 -2.62 -11.52 -11.41
CA PRO A 489 -3.23 -10.22 -11.09
C PRO A 489 -4.45 -9.86 -11.94
N ASP A 490 -4.57 -10.41 -13.15
CA ASP A 490 -5.70 -10.26 -14.07
C ASP A 490 -6.83 -11.29 -13.83
N ALA A 491 -6.72 -12.08 -12.76
CA ALA A 491 -7.56 -13.22 -12.40
C ALA A 491 -7.47 -14.44 -13.35
N SER A 492 -6.56 -14.43 -14.33
CA SER A 492 -6.23 -15.65 -15.08
C SER A 492 -5.54 -16.69 -14.19
N VAL A 493 -5.60 -17.96 -14.57
CA VAL A 493 -5.00 -19.07 -13.82
C VAL A 493 -3.92 -19.72 -14.66
N LYS A 494 -2.68 -19.66 -14.18
CA LYS A 494 -1.56 -20.43 -14.74
C LYS A 494 -1.51 -21.79 -14.08
N LYS A 495 -1.32 -22.85 -14.87
CA LYS A 495 -1.26 -24.23 -14.38
C LYS A 495 0.08 -24.85 -14.71
N GLY A 496 0.55 -25.73 -13.84
CA GLY A 496 1.82 -26.40 -14.06
C GLY A 496 2.17 -27.40 -12.98
N LEU A 497 3.43 -27.81 -12.99
CA LEU A 497 3.99 -28.74 -12.02
C LEU A 497 4.93 -27.99 -11.08
N GLY A 498 4.87 -28.34 -9.82
CA GLY A 498 5.78 -27.87 -8.79
C GLY A 498 6.54 -29.05 -8.17
N GLU A 499 7.67 -28.73 -7.56
CA GLU A 499 8.45 -29.74 -6.86
C GLU A 499 7.75 -30.32 -5.61
N PRO A 500 8.11 -31.54 -5.17
CA PRO A 500 7.44 -32.23 -4.07
C PRO A 500 7.43 -31.45 -2.75
N LEU A 501 8.51 -30.71 -2.46
CA LEU A 501 8.68 -29.96 -1.21
C LEU A 501 7.67 -28.82 -1.04
N LEU A 502 7.01 -28.38 -2.13
CA LEU A 502 5.90 -27.43 -2.03
C LEU A 502 4.73 -27.94 -1.17
N ARG A 503 4.60 -29.27 -0.97
CA ARG A 503 3.61 -29.84 -0.04
C ARG A 503 3.83 -29.41 1.40
N GLU A 504 5.05 -29.03 1.79
CA GLU A 504 5.39 -28.62 3.16
C GLU A 504 5.07 -27.14 3.43
N VAL A 505 5.00 -26.30 2.39
CA VAL A 505 4.65 -24.88 2.48
C VAL A 505 3.30 -24.71 3.17
N LYS A 506 3.17 -23.82 4.15
CA LYS A 506 1.91 -23.65 4.89
C LYS A 506 0.99 -22.67 4.18
N VAL A 507 -0.32 -22.86 4.33
CA VAL A 507 -1.30 -21.89 3.81
C VAL A 507 -1.03 -20.54 4.47
N GLY A 508 -0.87 -19.50 3.65
CA GLY A 508 -0.47 -18.17 4.10
C GLY A 508 0.98 -17.81 3.78
N ASP A 509 1.86 -18.80 3.60
CA ASP A 509 3.28 -18.56 3.32
C ASP A 509 3.48 -18.01 1.91
N VAL A 510 4.42 -17.08 1.79
CA VAL A 510 4.86 -16.53 0.50
C VAL A 510 6.19 -17.15 0.13
N VAL A 511 6.26 -17.72 -1.07
CA VAL A 511 7.44 -18.36 -1.64
C VAL A 511 7.82 -17.69 -2.95
N GLN A 512 9.02 -17.94 -3.44
CA GLN A 512 9.45 -17.48 -4.76
C GLN A 512 9.49 -18.66 -5.73
N GLY A 513 8.65 -18.62 -6.76
CA GLY A 513 8.82 -19.46 -7.94
C GLY A 513 10.00 -18.92 -8.75
N GLU A 514 11.08 -19.69 -8.86
CA GLU A 514 12.29 -19.22 -9.54
C GLU A 514 12.01 -18.86 -10.99
N ARG A 515 12.47 -17.66 -11.41
CA ARG A 515 12.18 -17.06 -12.72
C ARG A 515 10.69 -16.86 -13.04
N PHE A 516 9.80 -17.05 -12.06
CA PHE A 516 8.37 -16.81 -12.19
C PHE A 516 7.93 -15.58 -11.38
N GLY A 517 8.23 -15.57 -10.08
CA GLY A 517 7.91 -14.48 -9.16
C GLY A 517 7.48 -14.98 -7.78
N PHE A 518 7.17 -14.05 -6.88
CA PHE A 518 6.61 -14.35 -5.56
C PHE A 518 5.16 -14.78 -5.68
N MET A 519 4.79 -15.81 -4.91
CA MET A 519 3.44 -16.35 -4.88
C MET A 519 3.09 -16.84 -3.47
N LYS A 520 1.87 -16.58 -3.04
CA LYS A 520 1.37 -16.97 -1.72
C LYS A 520 0.50 -18.21 -1.81
N LEU A 521 0.75 -19.21 -0.97
CA LEU A 521 -0.12 -20.39 -0.90
C LEU A 521 -1.45 -19.98 -0.26
N ASP A 522 -2.53 -20.06 -1.03
CA ASP A 522 -3.89 -19.69 -0.59
C ASP A 522 -4.64 -20.90 -0.06
N LYS A 523 -4.47 -22.07 -0.70
CA LYS A 523 -5.17 -23.29 -0.31
C LYS A 523 -4.43 -24.55 -0.75
N LYS A 524 -4.51 -25.60 0.08
CA LYS A 524 -4.16 -26.97 -0.30
C LYS A 524 -5.43 -27.72 -0.65
N GLU A 525 -5.50 -28.25 -1.85
CA GLU A 525 -6.59 -29.11 -2.31
C GLU A 525 -6.08 -30.56 -2.44
N LYS A 526 -6.98 -31.53 -2.61
CA LYS A 526 -6.63 -32.96 -2.55
C LYS A 526 -5.57 -33.34 -3.60
N ASP A 527 -5.61 -32.71 -4.76
CA ASP A 527 -4.83 -33.04 -5.95
C ASP A 527 -3.91 -31.89 -6.42
N LYS A 528 -4.00 -30.71 -5.80
CA LYS A 528 -3.25 -29.52 -6.22
C LYS A 528 -3.02 -28.49 -5.11
N LEU A 529 -2.05 -27.62 -5.33
CA LEU A 529 -1.80 -26.43 -4.52
C LEU A 529 -2.24 -25.19 -5.28
N LYS A 530 -3.02 -24.33 -4.63
CA LYS A 530 -3.50 -23.08 -5.21
C LYS A 530 -2.77 -21.89 -4.59
N PHE A 531 -2.05 -21.17 -5.44
CA PHE A 531 -1.32 -19.96 -5.09
C PHE A 531 -1.97 -18.72 -5.68
N TYR A 532 -1.68 -17.56 -5.10
CA TYR A 532 -1.93 -16.25 -5.72
C TYR A 532 -0.60 -15.58 -6.02
N PHE A 533 -0.47 -15.03 -7.23
CA PHE A 533 0.70 -14.29 -7.64
C PHE A 533 0.80 -12.95 -6.89
N THR A 534 1.96 -12.68 -6.32
CA THR A 534 2.25 -11.43 -5.61
C THR A 534 2.79 -10.39 -6.58
N HIS A 535 4.04 -10.56 -7.02
CA HIS A 535 4.78 -9.75 -7.99
C HIS A 535 6.07 -10.48 -8.42
N ARG A 536 6.80 -9.97 -9.42
CA ARG A 536 8.12 -10.48 -9.83
C ARG A 536 9.26 -10.04 -8.90
#